data_AF-W4VNP5-F1
#
_entry.id   AF-W4VNP5-F1
#
_cell.length_a   1.000
_cell.length_b   1.000
_cell.length_c   1.000
_cell.angle_alpha   90.00
_cell.angle_beta   90.00
_cell.angle_gamma   90.00
#
_symmetry.space_group_name_H-M   'P 1'
#
loop_
_entity.id
_entity.type
_entity.pdbx_description
1 polymer ?
#
loop_
_entity_poly.entity_id
_entity_poly.type
_entity_poly.pdbx_seq_one_letter_code
_entity_poly.pdbx_strand_id
1 'polypeptide(L)'
;MLTVKKVEELLNIPIDEYAMVNFDGFRKIVDALGGVTVDIKEAFSEKNFYTNDRIDFEEGVSKLDGEEALAFVRMRQREVNAIYSCEERQQQFIQAAIDEAISAGTLFKVGEISSILVENISTSLSPNEIYQLQRSYSSMNTSDINKYKVEGSDQRINGTYYFIPTDEGLSTVIGQLKEELGMETFSQQMNHKHSLNRYIQPTSLDMCWCRRDK
;
A
#
# COMPACT_ATOMS: atom_id res chain seq x y z
N MET A 1 15.94 1.26 4.88
CA MET A 1 14.75 1.98 5.41
C MET A 1 14.14 1.19 6.57
N LEU A 2 13.67 1.81 7.66
CA LEU A 2 13.11 1.08 8.82
C LEU A 2 11.86 0.27 8.46
N THR A 3 10.97 0.86 7.65
CA THR A 3 9.74 0.20 7.19
C THR A 3 10.03 -1.08 6.41
N VAL A 4 10.92 -1.04 5.42
CA VAL A 4 11.35 -2.24 4.66
C VAL A 4 11.81 -3.33 5.60
N LYS A 5 12.74 -3.03 6.52
CA LYS A 5 13.25 -4.02 7.48
C LYS A 5 12.14 -4.67 8.31
N LYS A 6 11.15 -3.87 8.75
CA LYS A 6 10.04 -4.40 9.56
C LYS A 6 9.08 -5.25 8.75
N VAL A 7 8.85 -4.93 7.48
CA VAL A 7 8.04 -5.76 6.59
C VAL A 7 8.78 -7.05 6.21
N GLU A 8 10.09 -6.98 5.93
CA GLU A 8 10.94 -8.16 5.71
C GLU A 8 10.95 -9.10 6.93
N GLU A 9 11.10 -8.54 8.14
CA GLU A 9 11.04 -9.32 9.38
C GLU A 9 9.64 -9.96 9.59
N LEU A 10 8.57 -9.25 9.25
CA LEU A 10 7.20 -9.73 9.41
C LEU A 10 6.84 -10.83 8.41
N LEU A 11 7.19 -10.64 7.14
CA LEU A 11 6.84 -11.54 6.04
C LEU A 11 7.91 -12.61 5.76
N ASN A 12 9.11 -12.46 6.32
CA ASN A 12 10.23 -13.36 6.14
C ASN A 12 10.57 -13.62 4.66
N ILE A 13 10.55 -12.55 3.86
CA ILE A 13 10.93 -12.50 2.44
C ILE A 13 11.83 -11.28 2.22
N PRO A 14 12.74 -11.31 1.23
CA PRO A 14 13.51 -10.12 0.85
C PRO A 14 12.61 -9.08 0.17
N ILE A 15 12.89 -7.79 0.39
CA ILE A 15 12.33 -6.69 -0.40
C ILE A 15 13.47 -6.01 -1.14
N ASP A 16 13.59 -6.30 -2.44
CA ASP A 16 14.68 -5.77 -3.27
C ASP A 16 14.52 -4.27 -3.55
N GLU A 17 13.28 -3.85 -3.83
CA GLU A 17 12.98 -2.51 -4.32
C GLU A 17 11.87 -1.85 -3.52
N TYR A 18 11.94 -0.51 -3.39
CA TYR A 18 10.90 0.28 -2.76
C TYR A 18 10.58 1.54 -3.56
N ALA A 19 9.35 2.02 -3.42
CA ALA A 19 8.93 3.34 -3.85
C ALA A 19 8.14 4.01 -2.72
N MET A 20 8.47 5.25 -2.42
CA MET A 20 7.80 6.10 -1.45
C MET A 20 7.44 7.41 -2.13
N VAL A 21 6.18 7.80 -2.02
CA VAL A 21 5.63 8.94 -2.73
C VAL A 21 4.84 9.81 -1.75
N ASN A 22 5.03 11.12 -1.80
CA ASN A 22 4.19 12.08 -1.09
C ASN A 22 2.96 12.46 -1.95
N PHE A 23 2.05 13.28 -1.44
CA PHE A 23 0.85 13.64 -2.19
C PHE A 23 1.13 14.43 -3.48
N ASP A 24 2.15 15.29 -3.49
CA ASP A 24 2.54 16.04 -4.69
C ASP A 24 3.13 15.13 -5.77
N GLY A 25 3.95 14.15 -5.37
CA GLY A 25 4.48 13.13 -6.25
C GLY A 25 3.38 12.25 -6.81
N PHE A 26 2.41 11.86 -5.98
CA PHE A 26 1.25 11.08 -6.40
C PHE A 26 0.48 11.82 -7.50
N ARG A 27 0.13 13.09 -7.25
CA ARG A 27 -0.60 13.91 -8.23
C ARG A 27 0.18 14.04 -9.54
N LYS A 28 1.47 14.40 -9.46
CA LYS A 28 2.34 14.56 -10.63
C LYS A 28 2.48 13.26 -11.45
N ILE A 29 2.55 12.09 -10.80
CA ILE A 29 2.59 10.80 -11.51
C ILE A 29 1.30 10.59 -12.29
N VAL A 30 0.14 10.75 -11.64
CA VAL A 30 -1.17 10.54 -12.27
C VAL A 30 -1.38 11.53 -13.43
N ASP A 31 -1.05 12.80 -13.22
CA ASP A 31 -1.15 13.83 -14.27
C ASP A 31 -0.26 13.49 -15.47
N ALA A 32 0.95 12.98 -15.23
CA ALA A 32 1.88 12.59 -16.29
C ALA A 32 1.43 11.33 -17.05
N LEU A 33 0.68 10.43 -16.39
CA LEU A 33 -0.01 9.32 -17.06
C LEU A 33 -1.22 9.78 -17.88
N GLY A 34 -1.63 11.05 -17.72
CA GLY A 34 -2.83 11.60 -18.36
C GLY A 34 -4.13 11.22 -17.64
N GLY A 35 -4.05 10.93 -16.33
CA GLY A 35 -5.14 10.45 -15.48
C GLY A 35 -5.16 8.93 -15.31
N VAL A 36 -6.04 8.44 -14.44
CA VAL A 36 -6.25 7.00 -14.18
C VAL A 36 -7.72 6.63 -14.30
N THR A 37 -8.00 5.52 -14.98
CA THR A 37 -9.37 5.00 -15.14
C THR A 37 -9.70 3.99 -14.05
N VAL A 38 -10.76 4.25 -13.27
CA VAL A 38 -11.22 3.42 -12.14
C VAL A 38 -12.70 3.07 -12.30
N ASP A 39 -13.13 1.97 -11.69
CA ASP A 39 -14.53 1.55 -11.59
C ASP A 39 -15.02 1.75 -10.15
N ILE A 40 -15.83 2.79 -9.96
CA ILE A 40 -16.31 3.27 -8.67
C ILE A 40 -17.56 2.49 -8.28
N LYS A 41 -17.47 1.71 -7.20
CA LYS A 41 -18.55 0.78 -6.79
C LYS A 41 -19.69 1.43 -6.00
N GLU A 42 -19.46 2.60 -5.42
CA GLU A 42 -20.39 3.29 -4.56
C GLU A 42 -20.14 4.79 -4.70
N ALA A 43 -21.17 5.58 -4.94
CA ALA A 43 -21.04 7.03 -5.09
C ALA A 43 -20.67 7.69 -3.76
N PHE A 44 -19.81 8.71 -3.81
CA PHE A 44 -19.41 9.46 -2.62
C PHE A 44 -18.92 10.86 -2.97
N SER A 45 -18.68 11.68 -1.95
CA SER A 45 -18.05 12.99 -2.14
C SER A 45 -16.86 13.13 -1.21
N GLU A 46 -15.77 13.75 -1.64
CA GLU A 46 -14.59 13.97 -0.80
C GLU A 46 -14.01 15.36 -1.05
N LYS A 47 -13.28 15.91 -0.08
CA LYS A 47 -12.61 17.19 -0.27
C LYS A 47 -11.34 17.03 -1.07
N ASN A 48 -11.17 17.91 -2.04
CA ASN A 48 -9.90 18.14 -2.70
C ASN A 48 -8.84 18.54 -1.67
N PHE A 49 -7.66 17.90 -1.71
CA PHE A 49 -6.58 18.18 -0.76
C PHE A 49 -5.99 19.59 -0.89
N TYR A 50 -5.93 20.10 -2.12
CA TYR A 50 -5.26 21.35 -2.48
C TYR A 50 -6.20 22.55 -2.41
N THR A 51 -7.42 22.40 -2.91
CA THR A 51 -8.38 23.52 -2.99
C THR A 51 -9.40 23.53 -1.86
N ASN A 52 -9.59 22.41 -1.14
CA ASN A 52 -10.70 22.15 -0.21
C ASN A 52 -12.10 22.14 -0.85
N ASP A 53 -12.19 22.20 -2.18
CA ASP A 53 -13.45 22.07 -2.89
C ASP A 53 -14.01 20.66 -2.75
N ARG A 54 -15.32 20.53 -2.92
CA ARG A 54 -15.99 19.23 -2.95
C ARG A 54 -15.78 18.58 -4.32
N ILE A 55 -15.35 17.32 -4.32
CA ILE A 55 -15.32 16.44 -5.49
C ILE A 55 -16.42 15.40 -5.29
N ASP A 56 -17.25 15.20 -6.30
CA ASP A 56 -18.30 14.19 -6.32
C ASP A 56 -17.90 13.04 -7.24
N PHE A 57 -17.99 11.83 -6.73
CA PHE A 57 -17.68 10.58 -7.44
C PHE A 57 -18.99 9.83 -7.68
N GLU A 58 -19.32 9.63 -8.94
CA GLU A 58 -20.47 8.83 -9.37
C GLU A 58 -20.09 7.35 -9.48
N GLU A 59 -21.06 6.45 -9.32
CA GLU A 59 -20.88 5.01 -9.53
C GLU A 59 -20.58 4.71 -11.01
N GLY A 60 -19.66 3.78 -11.26
CA GLY A 60 -19.24 3.33 -12.58
C GLY A 60 -17.83 3.77 -12.98
N VAL A 61 -17.53 3.61 -14.27
CA VAL A 61 -16.20 3.89 -14.82
C VAL A 61 -15.97 5.40 -14.92
N SER A 62 -14.92 5.89 -14.28
CA SER A 62 -14.51 7.29 -14.33
C SER A 62 -13.01 7.41 -14.56
N LYS A 63 -12.61 8.45 -15.29
CA LYS A 63 -11.21 8.83 -15.48
C LYS A 63 -10.89 9.99 -14.55
N LEU A 64 -9.97 9.76 -13.62
CA LEU A 64 -9.60 10.70 -12.56
C LEU A 64 -8.27 11.38 -12.88
N ASP A 65 -8.19 12.69 -12.69
CA ASP A 65 -6.92 13.40 -12.67
C ASP A 65 -6.14 13.17 -11.36
N GLY A 66 -4.97 13.78 -11.20
CA GLY A 66 -4.14 13.54 -10.02
C GLY A 66 -4.75 14.03 -8.70
N GLU A 67 -5.59 15.08 -8.70
CA GLU A 67 -6.23 15.58 -7.48
C GLU A 67 -7.45 14.72 -7.12
N GLU A 68 -8.24 14.34 -8.12
CA GLU A 68 -9.38 13.43 -7.98
C GLU A 68 -8.93 12.04 -7.53
N ALA A 69 -7.88 11.47 -8.16
CA ALA A 69 -7.30 10.19 -7.77
C ALA A 69 -6.78 10.22 -6.34
N LEU A 70 -6.19 11.35 -5.89
CA LEU A 70 -5.71 11.51 -4.53
C LEU A 70 -6.87 11.53 -3.53
N ALA A 71 -7.97 12.24 -3.85
CA ALA A 71 -9.17 12.24 -3.04
C ALA A 71 -9.81 10.84 -2.97
N PHE A 72 -9.86 10.13 -4.10
CA PHE A 72 -10.38 8.78 -4.21
C PHE A 72 -9.65 7.78 -3.30
N VAL A 73 -8.31 7.71 -3.35
CA VAL A 73 -7.53 6.75 -2.54
C VAL A 73 -7.46 7.10 -1.04
N ARG A 74 -7.80 8.35 -0.68
CA ARG A 74 -7.76 8.86 0.71
C ARG A 74 -9.10 8.81 1.42
N MET A 75 -10.21 8.69 0.71
CA MET A 75 -11.54 8.69 1.30
C MET A 75 -11.68 7.58 2.35
N ARG A 76 -12.29 7.91 3.50
CA ARG A 76 -12.49 7.00 4.64
C ARG A 76 -13.87 7.09 5.29
N GLN A 77 -14.87 7.56 4.54
CA GLN A 77 -16.24 7.66 5.05
C GLN A 77 -16.77 6.28 5.38
N ARG A 78 -17.35 6.14 6.58
CA ARG A 78 -17.68 4.82 7.15
C ARG A 78 -18.67 4.03 6.30
N GLU A 79 -19.68 4.72 5.77
CA GLU A 79 -20.75 4.10 4.97
C GLU A 79 -20.19 3.52 3.68
N VAL A 80 -19.38 4.31 2.95
CA VAL A 80 -18.74 3.86 1.71
C VAL A 80 -17.69 2.79 1.99
N ASN A 81 -16.87 2.95 3.03
CA ASN A 81 -15.83 1.97 3.40
C ASN A 81 -16.38 0.59 3.76
N ALA A 82 -17.64 0.49 4.16
CA ALA A 82 -18.29 -0.80 4.42
C ALA A 82 -18.60 -1.58 3.13
N ILE A 83 -18.75 -0.89 2.00
CA ILE A 83 -19.09 -1.46 0.68
C ILE A 83 -17.86 -1.54 -0.22
N TYR A 84 -17.10 -0.45 -0.25
CA TYR A 84 -15.91 -0.27 -1.05
C TYR A 84 -14.80 0.21 -0.13
N SER A 85 -13.87 -0.67 0.25
CA SER A 85 -12.88 -0.35 1.28
C SER A 85 -11.77 0.59 0.78
N CYS A 86 -11.08 1.27 1.70
CA CYS A 86 -9.95 2.14 1.36
C CYS A 86 -8.79 1.33 0.75
N GLU A 87 -8.57 0.14 1.27
CA GLU A 87 -7.56 -0.82 0.84
C GLU A 87 -7.86 -1.29 -0.59
N GLU A 88 -9.13 -1.59 -0.88
CA GLU A 88 -9.58 -2.00 -2.21
C GLU A 88 -9.46 -0.88 -3.23
N ARG A 89 -9.82 0.36 -2.88
CA ARG A 89 -9.57 1.54 -3.74
C ARG A 89 -8.10 1.73 -4.06
N GLN A 90 -7.23 1.57 -3.06
CA GLN A 90 -5.78 1.70 -3.27
C GLN A 90 -5.24 0.59 -4.18
N GLN A 91 -5.70 -0.66 -4.01
CA GLN A 91 -5.34 -1.76 -4.91
C GLN A 91 -5.85 -1.53 -6.33
N GLN A 92 -7.09 -1.06 -6.49
CA GLN A 92 -7.66 -0.73 -7.79
C GLN A 92 -6.89 0.42 -8.46
N PHE A 93 -6.54 1.45 -7.70
CA PHE A 93 -5.72 2.55 -8.19
C PHE A 93 -4.33 2.07 -8.67
N ILE A 94 -3.65 1.21 -7.90
CA ILE A 94 -2.35 0.67 -8.32
C ILE A 94 -2.49 -0.09 -9.63
N GLN A 95 -3.56 -0.89 -9.75
CA GLN A 95 -3.85 -1.65 -10.97
C GLN A 95 -4.07 -0.72 -12.18
N ALA A 96 -4.94 0.28 -12.03
CA ALA A 96 -5.22 1.28 -13.04
C ALA A 96 -3.97 2.08 -13.43
N ALA A 97 -3.14 2.48 -12.47
CA ALA A 97 -1.90 3.20 -12.73
C ALA A 97 -0.90 2.35 -13.54
N ILE A 98 -0.84 1.03 -13.29
CA ILE A 98 -0.04 0.10 -14.10
C ILE A 98 -0.61 -0.01 -15.52
N ASP A 99 -1.93 -0.15 -15.67
CA ASP A 99 -2.59 -0.22 -16.98
C ASP A 99 -2.33 1.03 -17.83
N GLU A 100 -2.44 2.21 -17.22
CA GLU A 100 -2.16 3.49 -17.87
C GLU A 100 -0.67 3.64 -18.20
N ALA A 101 0.23 3.19 -17.32
CA ALA A 101 1.67 3.21 -17.58
C ALA A 101 2.07 2.28 -18.75
N ILE A 102 1.46 1.09 -18.84
CA ILE A 102 1.65 0.17 -19.96
C ILE A 102 1.09 0.79 -21.25
N SER A 103 -0.11 1.36 -21.19
CA SER A 103 -0.82 1.96 -22.34
C SER A 103 -0.13 3.23 -22.86
N ALA A 104 0.41 4.06 -21.97
CA ALA A 104 1.19 5.24 -22.31
C ALA A 104 2.47 4.88 -23.08
N GLY A 105 2.96 3.63 -22.96
CA GLY A 105 3.96 3.01 -23.81
C GLY A 105 5.21 3.87 -24.05
N THR A 106 5.22 4.61 -25.17
CA THR A 106 6.36 5.40 -25.65
C THR A 106 6.33 6.88 -25.27
N LEU A 107 5.22 7.38 -24.70
CA LEU A 107 5.12 8.75 -24.19
C LEU A 107 5.94 8.92 -22.91
N PHE A 108 5.85 7.92 -22.01
CA PHE A 108 6.56 7.89 -20.74
C PHE A 108 8.03 7.45 -20.90
N LYS A 109 8.88 8.35 -21.42
CA LYS A 109 10.32 8.08 -21.61
C LYS A 109 11.10 8.35 -20.32
N VAL A 110 12.33 7.84 -20.27
CA VAL A 110 13.30 8.05 -19.17
C VAL A 110 13.39 9.52 -18.72
N GLY A 111 13.30 10.48 -19.65
CA GLY A 111 13.32 11.92 -19.34
C GLY A 111 12.13 12.41 -18.51
N GLU A 112 10.92 11.96 -18.84
CA GLU A 112 9.71 12.33 -18.08
C GLU A 112 9.74 11.68 -16.69
N ILE A 113 10.06 10.38 -16.63
CA ILE A 113 10.25 9.65 -15.37
C ILE A 113 11.25 10.37 -14.47
N SER A 114 12.41 10.76 -15.03
CA SER A 114 13.44 11.46 -14.27
C SER A 114 12.95 12.81 -13.73
N SER A 115 12.13 13.54 -14.47
CA SER A 115 11.61 14.84 -14.02
C SER A 115 10.67 14.72 -12.82
N ILE A 116 9.90 13.63 -12.75
CA ILE A 116 8.92 13.38 -11.68
C ILE A 116 9.64 12.86 -10.42
N LEU A 117 10.65 12.00 -10.58
CA LEU A 117 11.35 11.36 -9.47
C LEU A 117 12.18 12.34 -8.60
N VAL A 118 12.68 13.44 -9.17
CA VAL A 118 13.67 14.30 -8.50
C VAL A 118 13.12 15.05 -7.27
N GLU A 119 11.83 15.33 -7.20
CA GLU A 119 11.30 16.26 -6.18
C GLU A 119 10.39 15.61 -5.14
N ASN A 120 9.76 14.47 -5.41
CA ASN A 120 8.62 14.00 -4.61
C ASN A 120 8.50 12.47 -4.44
N ILE A 121 9.49 11.73 -4.95
CA ILE A 121 9.52 10.28 -4.92
C ILE A 121 10.88 9.83 -4.39
N SER A 122 10.88 8.92 -3.44
CA SER A 122 12.06 8.23 -2.96
C SER A 122 11.95 6.77 -3.36
N THR A 123 12.86 6.30 -4.21
CA THR A 123 12.86 4.92 -4.71
C THR A 123 14.29 4.42 -4.86
N SER A 124 14.47 3.10 -4.76
CA SER A 124 15.72 2.43 -5.09
C SER A 124 15.91 2.22 -6.60
N LEU A 125 14.84 2.32 -7.39
CA LEU A 125 14.87 2.13 -8.84
C LEU A 125 15.37 3.39 -9.56
N SER A 126 16.31 3.20 -10.49
CA SER A 126 16.70 4.24 -11.43
C SER A 126 15.61 4.48 -12.49
N PRO A 127 15.56 5.68 -13.11
CA PRO A 127 14.63 5.95 -14.21
C PRO A 127 14.71 4.93 -15.36
N ASN A 128 15.90 4.36 -15.60
CA ASN A 128 16.11 3.37 -16.64
C ASN A 128 15.59 1.98 -16.25
N GLU A 129 15.67 1.59 -14.97
CA GLU A 129 15.07 0.34 -14.49
C GLU A 129 13.55 0.41 -14.55
N ILE A 130 12.94 1.54 -14.14
CA ILE A 130 11.49 1.76 -14.27
C ILE A 130 11.05 1.64 -15.73
N TYR A 131 11.77 2.29 -16.65
CA TYR A 131 11.48 2.19 -18.09
C TYR A 131 11.64 0.75 -18.62
N GLN A 132 12.64 0.01 -18.16
CA GLN A 132 12.81 -1.40 -18.53
C GLN A 132 11.70 -2.29 -17.96
N LEU A 133 11.25 -2.06 -16.72
CA LEU A 133 10.11 -2.77 -16.13
C LEU A 133 8.85 -2.54 -16.95
N GLN A 134 8.52 -1.28 -17.24
CA GLN A 134 7.37 -0.93 -18.08
C GLN A 134 7.39 -1.67 -19.42
N ARG A 135 8.56 -1.75 -20.09
CA ARG A 135 8.72 -2.47 -21.36
C ARG A 135 8.63 -3.99 -21.21
N SER A 136 9.17 -4.54 -20.13
CA SER A 136 9.19 -5.99 -19.90
C SER A 136 7.79 -6.52 -19.60
N TYR A 137 6.94 -5.68 -19.00
CA TYR A 137 5.56 -6.00 -18.66
C TYR A 137 4.54 -5.34 -19.59
N SER A 138 4.95 -4.80 -20.75
CA SER A 138 4.05 -4.04 -21.63
C SER A 138 2.91 -4.88 -22.25
N SER A 139 3.00 -6.20 -22.19
CA SER A 139 1.95 -7.13 -22.63
C SER A 139 1.24 -7.83 -21.48
N MET A 140 1.52 -7.45 -20.24
CA MET A 140 0.88 -8.02 -19.06
C MET A 140 -0.58 -7.56 -18.99
N ASN A 141 -1.48 -8.46 -18.59
CA ASN A 141 -2.79 -8.09 -18.15
C ASN A 141 -2.76 -7.91 -16.63
N THR A 142 -3.09 -6.73 -16.13
CA THR A 142 -3.07 -6.48 -14.68
C THR A 142 -4.09 -7.31 -13.91
N SER A 143 -5.09 -7.88 -14.60
CA SER A 143 -6.02 -8.87 -14.03
C SER A 143 -5.32 -10.15 -13.55
N ASP A 144 -4.09 -10.41 -14.03
CA ASP A 144 -3.28 -11.56 -13.63
C ASP A 144 -2.48 -11.29 -12.33
N ILE A 145 -2.59 -10.09 -11.73
CA ILE A 145 -1.93 -9.77 -10.46
C ILE A 145 -2.64 -10.49 -9.31
N ASN A 146 -1.94 -11.45 -8.71
CA ASN A 146 -2.39 -12.13 -7.50
C ASN A 146 -2.42 -11.16 -6.30
N LYS A 147 -3.53 -11.19 -5.54
CA LYS A 147 -3.75 -10.36 -4.35
C LYS A 147 -3.93 -11.27 -3.14
N TYR A 148 -3.06 -11.10 -2.14
CA TYR A 148 -3.14 -11.84 -0.89
C TYR A 148 -3.53 -10.91 0.25
N LYS A 149 -4.43 -11.36 1.10
CA LYS A 149 -4.92 -10.62 2.26
C LYS A 149 -4.50 -11.34 3.53
N VAL A 150 -3.87 -10.59 4.44
CA VAL A 150 -3.58 -11.11 5.78
C VAL A 150 -4.86 -11.06 6.59
N GLU A 151 -5.33 -12.23 7.02
CA GLU A 151 -6.51 -12.34 7.89
C GLU A 151 -6.17 -11.97 9.34
N GLY A 152 -7.14 -11.37 10.03
CA GLY A 152 -6.92 -10.77 11.33
C GLY A 152 -8.19 -10.16 11.91
N SER A 153 -8.03 -9.46 13.03
CA SER A 153 -9.14 -8.82 13.72
C SER A 153 -8.72 -7.49 14.32
N ASP A 154 -9.67 -6.58 14.40
CA ASP A 154 -9.47 -5.29 15.01
C ASP A 154 -9.59 -5.38 16.53
N GLN A 155 -8.59 -4.85 17.23
CA GLN A 155 -8.53 -4.83 18.67
C GLN A 155 -8.19 -3.44 19.19
N ARG A 156 -8.74 -3.11 20.36
CA ARG A 156 -8.47 -1.84 21.02
C ARG A 156 -7.61 -2.08 22.26
N ILE A 157 -6.34 -1.72 22.18
CA ILE A 157 -5.36 -1.89 23.25
C ILE A 157 -5.03 -0.51 23.81
N ASN A 158 -5.29 -0.28 25.09
CA ASN A 158 -5.10 1.02 25.76
C ASN A 158 -5.76 2.20 25.02
N GLY A 159 -6.98 1.98 24.49
CA GLY A 159 -7.74 2.99 23.73
C GLY A 159 -7.32 3.18 22.28
N THR A 160 -6.16 2.64 21.87
CA THR A 160 -5.63 2.70 20.50
C THR A 160 -6.11 1.50 19.69
N TYR A 161 -6.48 1.75 18.44
CA TYR A 161 -6.94 0.73 17.51
C TYR A 161 -5.75 0.04 16.82
N TYR A 162 -5.78 -1.28 16.78
CA TYR A 162 -4.80 -2.12 16.09
C TYR A 162 -5.52 -3.17 15.25
N PHE A 163 -5.01 -3.42 14.05
CA PHE A 163 -5.27 -4.65 13.34
C PHE A 163 -4.29 -5.72 13.84
N ILE A 164 -4.80 -6.80 14.39
CA ILE A 164 -4.00 -7.93 14.89
C ILE A 164 -4.17 -9.10 13.91
N PRO A 165 -3.15 -9.43 13.10
CA PRO A 165 -3.21 -10.58 12.20
C PRO A 165 -3.31 -11.88 13.00
N THR A 166 -4.01 -12.88 12.46
CA THR A 166 -3.95 -14.23 13.01
C THR A 166 -2.63 -14.90 12.60
N ASP A 167 -2.10 -15.77 13.46
CA ASP A 167 -0.88 -16.53 13.13
C ASP A 167 -1.07 -17.35 11.84
N GLU A 168 -2.25 -17.96 11.68
CA GLU A 168 -2.62 -18.71 10.48
C GLU A 168 -2.66 -17.79 9.24
N GLY A 169 -3.41 -16.68 9.30
CA GLY A 169 -3.54 -15.74 8.18
C GLY A 169 -2.21 -15.15 7.73
N LEU A 170 -1.33 -14.82 8.68
CA LEU A 170 0.02 -14.36 8.37
C LEU A 170 0.86 -15.50 7.75
N SER A 171 0.83 -16.71 8.32
CA SER A 171 1.60 -17.85 7.80
C SER A 171 1.18 -18.27 6.39
N THR A 172 -0.12 -18.20 6.07
CA THR A 172 -0.67 -18.48 4.74
C THR A 172 -0.11 -17.51 3.71
N VAL A 173 -0.17 -16.20 3.98
CA VAL A 173 0.35 -15.18 3.06
C VAL A 173 1.86 -15.32 2.89
N ILE A 174 2.61 -15.61 3.95
CA ILE A 174 4.06 -15.85 3.87
C ILE A 174 4.35 -17.06 2.97
N GLY A 175 3.59 -18.15 3.10
CA GLY A 175 3.73 -19.33 2.26
C GLY A 175 3.49 -19.01 0.77
N GLN A 176 2.40 -18.30 0.48
CA GLN A 176 2.05 -17.86 -0.89
C GLN A 176 3.14 -16.98 -1.50
N LEU A 177 3.60 -15.96 -0.77
CA LEU A 177 4.66 -15.07 -1.26
C LEU A 177 5.98 -15.81 -1.52
N LYS A 178 6.35 -16.76 -0.66
CA LYS A 178 7.56 -17.56 -0.87
C LYS A 178 7.48 -18.48 -2.08
N GLU A 179 6.31 -19.07 -2.32
CA GLU A 179 6.06 -19.89 -3.50
C GLU A 179 6.20 -19.06 -4.78
N GLU A 180 5.59 -17.88 -4.85
CA GLU A 180 5.70 -16.95 -5.98
C GLU A 180 7.14 -16.48 -6.22
N LEU A 181 7.93 -16.32 -5.15
CA LEU A 181 9.36 -15.98 -5.22
C LEU A 181 10.28 -17.18 -5.51
N GLY A 182 9.74 -18.39 -5.68
CA GLY A 182 10.53 -19.60 -5.88
C GLY A 182 11.46 -19.94 -4.70
N MET A 183 11.13 -19.46 -3.51
CA MET A 183 11.90 -19.73 -2.29
C MET A 183 11.53 -21.11 -1.75
N GLU A 184 12.54 -21.91 -1.41
CA GLU A 184 12.36 -23.19 -0.70
C GLU A 184 11.49 -22.97 0.55
N THR A 185 10.24 -23.45 0.52
CA THR A 185 9.37 -23.50 1.69
C THR A 185 9.96 -24.57 2.60
N PHE A 186 10.76 -24.16 3.58
CA PHE A 186 11.15 -25.05 4.65
C PHE A 186 9.89 -25.53 5.38
N SER A 187 9.38 -26.68 4.96
CA SER A 187 8.43 -27.47 5.73
C SER A 187 9.14 -27.95 6.99
N GLN A 188 9.15 -27.15 8.04
CA GLN A 188 9.59 -27.64 9.33
C GLN A 188 8.43 -28.35 10.01
N GLN A 189 8.63 -29.64 10.20
CA GLN A 189 8.33 -30.35 11.45
C GLN A 189 8.11 -29.38 12.62
N MET A 190 6.86 -29.04 12.91
CA MET A 190 6.50 -28.38 14.17
C MET A 190 6.41 -29.44 15.27
N ASN A 191 7.59 -29.91 15.71
CA ASN A 191 7.78 -30.47 17.04
C ASN A 191 8.74 -29.55 17.79
N HIS A 192 8.33 -28.31 18.03
CA HIS A 192 8.88 -27.52 19.12
C HIS A 192 7.84 -26.52 19.60
N LYS A 193 7.27 -26.82 20.78
CA LYS A 193 6.71 -25.79 21.66
C LYS A 193 7.78 -24.71 21.83
N HIS A 194 7.62 -23.58 21.18
CA HIS A 194 8.23 -22.32 21.60
C HIS A 194 7.12 -21.29 21.65
N SER A 195 6.90 -20.81 22.87
CA SER A 195 5.90 -19.84 23.26
C SER A 195 5.91 -18.60 22.35
N LEU A 196 4.81 -18.39 21.62
CA LEU A 196 4.39 -17.05 21.20
C LEU A 196 3.90 -16.31 22.44
N ASN A 197 4.84 -15.85 23.28
CA ASN A 197 4.54 -14.97 24.40
C ASN A 197 5.66 -13.93 24.56
N ARG A 198 5.92 -13.17 23.50
CA ARG A 198 6.82 -12.02 23.56
C ARG A 198 6.31 -10.75 22.87
N TYR A 199 5.09 -10.77 22.36
CA TYR A 199 4.34 -9.56 22.07
C TYR A 199 3.37 -9.36 23.23
N ILE A 200 3.37 -8.16 23.82
CA ILE A 200 2.80 -7.78 25.12
C ILE A 200 3.77 -8.02 26.30
N GLN A 201 4.71 -7.09 26.48
CA GLN A 201 5.21 -6.77 27.83
C GLN A 201 4.31 -5.66 28.38
N PRO A 202 3.50 -5.90 29.42
CA PRO A 202 2.87 -4.82 30.17
C PRO A 202 3.95 -4.21 31.05
N THR A 203 4.46 -3.03 30.71
CA THR A 203 5.20 -2.23 31.69
C THR A 203 4.20 -1.61 32.66
N SER A 204 3.85 -2.34 33.72
CA SER A 204 3.15 -1.77 34.87
C SER A 204 4.09 -1.75 36.08
N LEU A 205 4.38 -0.52 36.49
CA LEU A 205 4.68 -0.03 37.85
C LEU A 205 5.63 -0.86 38.72
N ASP A 206 6.78 -0.26 39.03
CA ASP A 206 7.24 -0.22 40.40
C ASP A 206 7.35 1.23 40.89
N MET A 207 6.71 1.45 42.03
CA MET A 207 6.65 2.71 42.76
C MET A 207 7.99 3.01 43.41
N CYS A 208 8.47 4.25 43.30
CA CYS A 208 9.16 4.87 44.42
C CYS A 208 8.89 6.37 44.47
N TRP A 209 8.46 6.79 45.66
CA TRP A 209 8.14 8.14 46.08
C TRP A 209 9.36 9.08 46.00
N CYS A 210 9.17 10.30 45.51
CA CYS A 210 9.58 11.46 46.29
C CYS A 210 8.81 12.74 45.90
N ARG A 211 8.50 13.51 46.95
CA ARG A 211 7.66 14.69 47.03
C ARG A 211 8.59 15.91 47.14
N ARG A 212 8.41 16.97 46.34
CA ARG A 212 8.31 18.40 46.76
C ARG A 212 8.62 19.44 45.67
N ASP A 213 7.81 20.49 45.73
CA ASP A 213 8.04 21.94 45.54
C ASP A 213 8.57 22.40 44.16
N LYS A 214 7.93 23.32 43.43
CA LYS A 214 7.17 24.54 43.78
C LYS A 214 6.01 24.76 42.81
#